data_AF-A0AAJ1PPI0-F1
#
_entry.id   AF-A0AAJ1PPI0-F1
#
_cell.length_a   1.000
_cell.length_b   1.000
_cell.length_c   1.000
_cell.angle_alpha   90.00
_cell.angle_beta   90.00
_cell.angle_gamma   90.00
#
_symmetry.space_group_name_H-M   'P 1'
#
loop_
_entity.id
_entity.type
_entity.pdbx_description
1 polymer ?
#
loop_
_entity_poly.entity_id
_entity_poly.type
_entity_poly.pdbx_seq_one_letter_code
_entity_poly.pdbx_strand_id
1 'polypeptide(L)' 'MLVDVENKKPTEVDFMSGAIAHYGEVYGIPTSVNSLLIRLLKALENQYLSLK' A
#
# COMPACT_ATOMS: atom_id res chain seq x y z
N MET A 1 1.87 2.11 10.17
CA MET A 1 1.15 2.79 9.07
C MET A 1 0.45 4.06 9.50
N LEU A 2 -0.50 4.08 10.46
CA LEU A 2 -1.16 5.34 10.86
C LEU A 2 -0.15 6.42 11.25
N VAL A 3 0.79 6.07 12.13
CA VAL A 3 1.87 6.98 12.57
C VAL A 3 2.74 7.44 11.39
N ASP A 4 2.97 6.60 10.39
CA ASP A 4 3.76 6.96 9.20
C ASP A 4 3.00 7.98 8.33
N VAL A 5 1.70 7.74 8.13
CA VAL A 5 0.79 8.65 7.43
C VAL A 5 0.70 10.00 8.13
N GLU A 6 0.47 10.01 9.45
CA GLU A 6 0.37 11.24 10.25
C GLU A 6 1.68 12.04 10.21
N ASN A 7 2.82 11.35 10.18
CA ASN A 7 4.14 11.97 10.07
C ASN A 7 4.61 12.20 8.63
N LYS A 8 3.75 11.98 7.62
CA LYS A 8 4.07 12.13 6.19
C LYS A 8 5.32 11.37 5.75
N LYS A 9 5.49 10.15 6.26
CA LYS A 9 6.56 9.22 5.91
C LYS A 9 6.05 8.15 4.94
N PRO A 10 6.93 7.53 4.14
CA PRO A 10 6.59 6.32 3.40
C PRO A 10 6.14 5.22 4.39
N THR A 11 5.11 4.46 4.03
CA THR A 11 4.67 3.30 4.83
C THR A 11 5.26 2.00 4.28
N GLU A 12 5.09 0.92 5.04
CA GLU A 12 5.56 -0.43 4.67
C GLU A 12 4.50 -1.24 3.89
N VAL A 13 3.50 -0.59 3.27
CA VAL A 13 2.32 -1.29 2.70
C VAL A 13 2.66 -2.29 1.61
N ASP A 14 3.74 -2.04 0.87
CA ASP A 14 4.24 -2.93 -0.18
C ASP A 14 4.77 -4.25 0.38
N PHE A 15 5.31 -4.24 1.60
CA PHE A 15 5.86 -5.43 2.25
C PHE A 15 4.80 -6.21 3.05
N MET A 16 3.67 -5.58 3.37
CA MET A 16 2.54 -6.22 4.06
C MET A 16 1.48 -6.69 3.05
N SER A 17 0.51 -5.81 2.72
CA SER A 17 -0.54 -6.14 1.76
C SER A 17 0.01 -6.32 0.35
N GLY A 18 1.08 -5.60 -0.02
CA GLY A 18 1.74 -5.78 -1.31
C GLY A 18 2.35 -7.17 -1.48
N ALA A 19 2.94 -7.74 -0.44
CA ALA A 19 3.44 -9.11 -0.47
C ALA A 19 2.29 -10.12 -0.68
N ILE A 20 1.17 -9.94 0.01
CA ILE A 20 -0.02 -10.79 -0.18
C ILE A 20 -0.57 -10.65 -1.61
N ALA A 21 -0.67 -9.42 -2.13
CA ALA A 21 -1.14 -9.18 -3.48
C ALA A 21 -0.24 -9.85 -4.52
N HIS A 22 1.08 -9.72 -4.36
CA HIS A 22 2.07 -10.39 -5.21
C HIS A 22 1.94 -11.91 -5.18
N TYR A 23 1.85 -12.53 -4.00
CA TYR A 23 1.63 -13.98 -3.92
C TYR A 23 0.28 -14.39 -4.53
N GLY A 24 -0.76 -13.56 -4.37
CA GLY A 24 -2.04 -13.77 -5.03
C GLY A 24 -1.92 -13.84 -6.56
N GLU A 25 -1.14 -12.93 -7.15
CA GLU A 25 -0.85 -12.97 -8.59
C GLU A 25 -0.06 -14.23 -8.99
N VAL A 26 0.99 -14.58 -8.23
CA VAL A 26 1.82 -15.76 -8.49
C VAL A 26 1.02 -17.07 -8.46
N TYR A 27 0.07 -17.20 -7.52
CA TYR A 27 -0.71 -18.43 -7.33
C TYR A 27 -2.11 -18.38 -7.94
N GLY A 28 -2.47 -17.31 -8.66
CA GLY A 28 -3.79 -17.16 -9.28
C GLY A 28 -4.94 -17.00 -8.27
N ILE A 29 -4.65 -16.48 -7.07
CA ILE A 29 -5.64 -16.23 -6.02
C ILE A 29 -6.00 -14.75 -6.01
N PRO A 30 -7.29 -14.38 -6.20
CA PRO A 30 -7.70 -12.99 -6.20
C PRO A 30 -7.55 -12.35 -4.81
N THR A 31 -6.81 -11.24 -4.76
CA THR A 31 -6.52 -10.46 -3.53
C THR A 31 -7.08 -9.04 -3.64
N SER A 32 -8.33 -8.93 -4.07
CA SER A 32 -9.01 -7.67 -4.41
C SER A 32 -8.98 -6.64 -3.29
N VAL A 33 -9.19 -7.06 -2.04
CA VAL A 33 -9.16 -6.16 -0.87
C VAL A 33 -7.75 -5.61 -0.61
N ASN A 34 -6.72 -6.46 -0.66
CA ASN A 34 -5.33 -6.01 -0.51
C ASN A 34 -4.96 -5.02 -1.60
N SER A 35 -5.32 -5.34 -2.85
CA SER A 35 -5.08 -4.46 -4.00
C SER A 35 -5.74 -3.08 -3.85
N LEU A 36 -6.98 -3.04 -3.35
CA LEU A 36 -7.66 -1.77 -3.08
C LEU A 36 -6.97 -0.98 -1.96
N LEU A 37 -6.63 -1.62 -0.85
CA LEU A 37 -5.97 -0.98 0.28
C LEU A 37 -4.60 -0.38 -0.11
N ILE A 38 -3.79 -1.13 -0.85
CA ILE A 38 -2.50 -0.64 -1.37
C ILE A 38 -2.72 0.62 -2.21
N ARG A 39 -3.67 0.59 -3.16
CA ARG A 39 -3.95 1.74 -4.05
C ARG A 39 -4.40 2.98 -3.29
N LEU A 40 -5.28 2.83 -2.30
CA LEU A 40 -5.75 3.94 -1.47
C LEU A 40 -4.60 4.53 -0.65
N LEU A 41 -3.78 3.67 -0.02
CA LEU A 41 -2.67 4.13 0.79
C LEU A 41 -1.59 4.80 -0.08
N LYS A 42 -1.26 4.24 -1.25
CA LYS A 42 -0.33 4.86 -2.21
C LYS A 42 -0.84 6.19 -2.75
N ALA A 43 -2.14 6.33 -3.00
CA ALA A 43 -2.72 7.61 -3.38
C ALA A 43 -2.53 8.67 -2.30
N LEU A 44 -2.72 8.29 -1.03
CA LEU A 44 -2.53 9.15 0.13
C LEU A 44 -1.03 9.49 0.36
N GLU A 45 -0.13 8.50 0.26
CA GLU A 45 1.33 8.72 0.27
C GLU A 45 1.77 9.71 -0.81
N ASN A 46 1.30 9.52 -2.03
CA ASN A 46 1.63 10.39 -3.16
C ASN A 46 1.19 11.83 -2.90
N GLN A 47 0.05 12.06 -2.24
CA GLN A 47 -0.40 13.42 -1.92
C GLN A 47 0.58 14.18 -1.03
N TYR A 48 1.15 13.55 0.00
CA TYR A 48 2.05 14.27 0.93
C TYR A 48 3.54 14.14 0.62
N LEU A 49 3.94 13.13 -0.16
CA LEU A 49 5.34 12.95 -0.59
C LEU A 49 5.66 13.75 -1.86
N SER A 50 4.69 13.98 -2.76
CA SER A 50 4.89 14.79 -3.99
C SER A 50 4.92 16.29 -3.73
N LEU A 51 4.46 16.75 -2.56
CA LEU A 51 4.49 18.15 -2.13
C LEU A 51 5.83 18.56 -1.49
N LYS A 52 6.90 17.78 -1.69
CA LYS A 52 8.27 18.09 -1.25
C LYS A 52 9.10 18.68 -2.37
#